data_AF-A0A382JL19-F1
#
_entry.id   AF-A0A382JL19-F1
#
_cell.length_a   1.000
_cell.length_b   1.000
_cell.length_c   1.000
_cell.angle_alpha   90.00
_cell.angle_beta   90.00
_cell.angle_gamma   90.00
#
_symmetry.space_group_name_H-M   'P 1'
#
loop_
_entity.id
_entity.type
_entity.pdbx_description
1 polymer ?
#
loop_
_entity_poly.entity_id
_entity_poly.type
_entity_poly.pdbx_seq_one_letter_code
_entity_poly.pdbx_strand_id
1 'polypeptide(L)'
;VVKKRDGLIWVAATVEDMGFDKKITSEAATELIQKATLLYDGIDKFPIHSQTACLRPSILDDLPAITQISNDQIYLASGGGGWGIMMSIMVGELMTELFK
;
A
#
# COMPACT_ATOMS: atom_id res chain seq x y z
N VAL A 1 10.29 4.67 6.23
CA VAL A 1 11.01 3.74 7.15
C VAL A 1 10.19 3.61 8.41
N VAL A 2 9.80 2.39 8.79
CA VAL A 2 8.95 2.14 9.99
C VAL A 2 9.47 0.90 10.73
N LYS A 3 9.69 1.03 12.04
CA LYS A 3 9.97 -0.13 12.91
C LYS A 3 8.66 -0.81 13.31
N LYS A 4 8.56 -2.12 13.13
CA LYS A 4 7.39 -2.92 13.50
C LYS A 4 7.60 -3.62 14.86
N ARG A 5 6.53 -4.18 15.42
CA ARG A 5 6.53 -4.82 16.76
C ARG A 5 7.35 -6.11 16.80
N ASP A 6 7.54 -6.75 15.65
CA ASP A 6 8.40 -7.92 15.46
C ASP A 6 9.91 -7.60 15.52
N GLY A 7 10.27 -6.32 15.67
CA GLY A 7 11.66 -5.86 15.72
C GLY A 7 12.26 -5.57 14.34
N LEU A 8 11.54 -5.84 13.25
CA LEU A 8 11.99 -5.57 11.89
C LEU A 8 11.80 -4.10 11.51
N ILE A 9 12.66 -3.62 10.62
CA ILE A 9 12.57 -2.28 10.02
C ILE A 9 12.08 -2.44 8.59
N TRP A 10 10.95 -1.79 8.29
CA TRP A 10 10.34 -1.79 6.97
C TRP A 10 10.76 -0.52 6.23
N VAL A 11 11.41 -0.70 5.10
CA VAL A 11 11.76 0.36 4.17
C VAL A 11 10.86 0.23 2.96
N ALA A 12 10.03 1.24 2.74
CA ALA A 12 9.02 1.22 1.70
C ALA A 12 8.70 2.67 1.30
N ALA A 13 8.15 2.93 0.12
CA ALA A 13 7.87 1.97 -0.96
C ALA A 13 8.24 2.58 -2.32
N THR A 14 8.45 1.73 -3.31
CA THR A 14 8.43 2.16 -4.72
C THR A 14 6.98 2.36 -5.18
N VAL A 15 6.84 3.11 -6.28
CA VAL A 15 5.59 3.34 -7.02
C VAL A 15 5.94 3.21 -8.50
N GLU A 16 5.28 2.27 -9.18
CA GLU A 16 5.62 1.84 -10.54
C GLU A 16 4.35 1.51 -11.33
N ASP A 17 4.30 1.90 -12.60
CA ASP A 17 3.20 1.62 -13.54
C ASP A 17 3.52 0.38 -14.39
N MET A 18 3.47 -0.80 -13.75
CA MET A 18 3.86 -2.08 -14.36
C MET A 18 2.70 -3.08 -14.48
N GLY A 19 1.47 -2.58 -14.47
CA GLY A 19 0.25 -3.40 -14.51
C GLY A 19 0.16 -4.33 -13.30
N PHE A 20 0.00 -5.64 -13.54
CA PHE A 20 -0.12 -6.66 -12.50
C PHE A 20 1.20 -7.39 -12.18
N ASP A 21 2.35 -6.88 -12.66
CA ASP A 21 3.65 -7.47 -12.33
C ASP A 21 3.94 -7.29 -10.82
N LYS A 22 4.31 -8.38 -10.16
CA LYS A 22 4.67 -8.44 -8.73
C LYS A 22 6.06 -9.03 -8.52
N LYS A 23 6.91 -9.00 -9.55
CA LYS A 23 8.31 -9.40 -9.41
C LYS A 23 9.04 -8.43 -8.50
N ILE A 24 9.85 -9.00 -7.62
CA ILE A 24 10.84 -8.25 -6.86
C ILE A 24 12.06 -7.99 -7.73
N THR A 25 12.70 -6.84 -7.55
CA THR A 25 13.89 -6.45 -8.31
C THR A 25 15.01 -6.00 -7.37
N SER A 26 16.26 -6.27 -7.75
CA SER A 26 17.45 -5.81 -7.03
C SER A 26 17.55 -4.29 -7.04
N GLU A 27 17.07 -3.67 -8.11
CA GLU A 27 17.03 -2.23 -8.33
C GLU A 27 16.12 -1.56 -7.30
N ALA A 28 14.90 -2.07 -7.09
CA ALA A 28 13.98 -1.54 -6.10
C ALA A 28 14.53 -1.68 -4.66
N ALA A 29 15.16 -2.81 -4.34
CA ALA A 29 15.81 -2.99 -3.03
C ALA A 29 16.94 -1.96 -2.82
N THR A 30 17.79 -1.79 -3.83
CA THR A 30 18.91 -0.84 -3.81
C THR A 30 18.40 0.60 -3.64
N GLU A 31 17.40 1.00 -4.44
CA GLU A 31 16.79 2.33 -4.37
C GLU A 31 16.23 2.62 -2.97
N LEU A 32 15.46 1.69 -2.42
CA LEU A 32 14.84 1.84 -1.11
C LEU A 32 15.87 1.97 0.00
N ILE A 33 16.91 1.13 0.00
CA ILE A 33 17.98 1.20 1.00
C ILE A 33 18.77 2.50 0.86
N GLN A 34 19.14 2.91 -0.35
CA GLN A 34 19.84 4.19 -0.57
C GLN A 34 19.04 5.38 -0.03
N LYS A 35 17.73 5.43 -0.33
CA LYS A 35 16.83 6.46 0.23
C LYS A 35 16.76 6.41 1.75
N ALA A 36 16.77 5.21 2.33
CA ALA A 36 16.74 5.05 3.78
C ALA A 36 18.05 5.51 4.44
N THR A 37 19.20 5.25 3.83
CA THR A 37 20.52 5.67 4.34
C THR A 37 20.65 7.19 4.42
N LEU A 38 20.00 7.92 3.51
CA LEU A 38 19.94 9.39 3.59
C LEU A 38 19.19 9.90 4.83
N LEU A 39 18.29 9.09 5.40
CA LEU A 39 17.52 9.43 6.60
C LEU A 39 18.17 8.89 7.87
N TYR A 40 18.80 7.72 7.80
CA TYR A 40 19.38 7.00 8.93
C TYR A 40 20.73 6.40 8.53
N ASP A 41 21.82 7.01 9.01
CA ASP A 41 23.17 6.50 8.75
C ASP A 41 23.34 5.07 9.29
N GLY A 42 23.98 4.21 8.48
CA GLY A 42 24.25 2.81 8.81
C GLY A 42 23.06 1.86 8.69
N ILE A 43 21.89 2.28 8.22
CA ILE A 43 20.74 1.38 8.00
C ILE A 43 21.03 0.31 6.93
N ASP A 44 21.91 0.61 5.97
CA ASP A 44 22.41 -0.28 4.93
C ASP A 44 23.29 -1.43 5.46
N LYS A 45 23.77 -1.32 6.71
CA LYS A 45 24.59 -2.36 7.37
C LYS A 45 23.75 -3.51 7.92
N PHE A 46 22.44 -3.33 8.03
CA PHE A 46 21.54 -4.40 8.50
C PHE A 46 21.28 -5.41 7.36
N PRO A 47 21.19 -6.71 7.67
CA PRO A 47 20.86 -7.71 6.66
C PRO A 47 19.43 -7.53 6.17
N ILE A 48 19.22 -7.71 4.86
CA ILE A 48 17.88 -7.75 4.27
C ILE A 48 17.23 -9.07 4.68
N HIS A 49 16.15 -8.98 5.47
CA HIS A 49 15.36 -10.16 5.87
C HIS A 49 14.49 -10.70 4.73
N SER A 50 13.77 -9.81 4.03
CA SER A 50 12.81 -10.17 2.98
C SER A 50 12.46 -8.98 2.09
N GLN A 51 12.01 -9.26 0.87
CA GLN A 51 11.46 -8.27 -0.07
C GLN A 51 10.08 -8.72 -0.55
N THR A 52 9.19 -7.75 -0.77
CA THR A 52 7.82 -7.98 -1.25
C THR A 52 7.44 -6.95 -2.29
N ALA A 53 6.62 -7.34 -3.26
CA ALA A 53 5.94 -6.44 -4.19
C ALA A 53 4.43 -6.70 -4.14
N CYS A 54 3.63 -5.64 -4.11
CA CYS A 54 2.18 -5.71 -3.96
C CYS A 54 1.51 -4.72 -4.90
N LEU A 55 0.28 -5.05 -5.31
CA LEU A 55 -0.53 -4.20 -6.16
C LEU A 55 -1.44 -3.35 -5.28
N ARG A 56 -1.42 -2.04 -5.50
CA ARG A 56 -2.34 -1.11 -4.83
C ARG A 56 -3.62 -1.02 -5.67
N PRO A 57 -4.80 -1.29 -5.10
CA PRO A 57 -6.06 -1.04 -5.80
C PRO A 57 -6.28 0.48 -5.88
N SER A 58 -6.10 1.04 -7.06
CA SER A 58 -6.09 2.49 -7.30
C SER A 58 -7.15 2.88 -8.33
N ILE A 59 -7.64 4.12 -8.22
CA ILE A 59 -8.44 4.83 -9.22
C ILE A 59 -7.83 6.23 -9.41
N LEU A 60 -8.42 7.08 -10.27
CA LEU A 60 -7.82 8.35 -10.72
C LEU A 60 -7.27 9.26 -9.60
N ASP A 61 -7.89 9.28 -8.42
CA ASP A 61 -7.53 10.15 -7.28
C ASP A 61 -7.12 9.40 -6.01
N ASP A 62 -6.99 8.07 -6.06
CA ASP A 62 -6.75 7.19 -4.90
C ASP A 62 -7.77 7.37 -3.74
N LEU A 63 -8.93 7.99 -4.00
CA LEU A 63 -10.05 8.00 -3.06
C LEU A 63 -10.91 6.76 -3.32
N PRO A 64 -11.24 5.95 -2.30
CA PRO A 64 -12.06 4.77 -2.52
C PRO A 64 -13.41 5.14 -3.15
N ALA A 65 -13.75 4.50 -4.26
CA ALA A 65 -15.11 4.49 -4.79
C ALA A 65 -15.98 3.63 -3.86
N ILE A 66 -16.96 4.27 -3.22
CA ILE A 66 -17.92 3.67 -2.28
C ILE A 66 -19.32 3.93 -2.86
N THR A 67 -19.92 2.93 -3.50
CA THR A 67 -21.19 3.14 -4.22
C THR A 67 -21.93 1.84 -4.52
N GLN A 68 -23.24 1.95 -4.74
CA GLN A 68 -24.07 0.88 -5.28
C GLN A 68 -24.00 0.91 -6.81
N ILE A 69 -23.61 -0.19 -7.43
CA ILE A 69 -23.37 -0.28 -8.87
C ILE A 69 -24.48 -1.00 -9.65
N SER A 70 -25.46 -1.59 -8.95
CA SER A 70 -26.65 -2.21 -9.54
C SER A 70 -27.84 -2.12 -8.59
N ASN A 71 -29.06 -2.19 -9.14
CA ASN A 71 -30.30 -2.27 -8.37
C ASN A 71 -30.42 -3.56 -7.53
N ASP A 72 -29.59 -4.58 -7.79
CA ASP A 72 -29.59 -5.87 -7.09
C ASP A 72 -28.74 -5.88 -5.80
N GLN A 73 -28.65 -4.76 -5.08
CA GLN A 73 -27.82 -4.62 -3.87
C GLN A 73 -26.34 -5.02 -4.10
N ILE A 74 -25.76 -4.63 -5.24
CA ILE A 74 -24.35 -4.84 -5.55
C ILE A 74 -23.59 -3.54 -5.25
N TYR A 75 -22.59 -3.63 -4.37
CA TYR A 75 -21.81 -2.48 -3.91
C TYR A 75 -20.32 -2.63 -4.23
N LEU A 76 -19.65 -1.50 -4.45
CA LEU A 76 -18.21 -1.38 -4.64
C LEU A 76 -17.61 -0.55 -3.50
N ALA A 77 -16.50 -1.03 -2.93
CA ALA A 77 -15.66 -0.31 -1.99
C ALA A 77 -14.19 -0.61 -2.31
N SER A 78 -13.59 0.15 -3.22
CA SER A 78 -12.20 -0.09 -3.68
C SER A 78 -11.58 1.19 -4.24
N GLY A 79 -10.28 1.17 -4.54
CA GLY A 79 -9.59 2.30 -5.18
C GLY A 79 -8.78 3.20 -4.24
N GLY A 80 -8.65 2.85 -2.97
CA GLY A 80 -7.94 3.67 -1.97
C GLY A 80 -6.41 3.76 -2.10
N GLY A 81 -5.83 3.23 -3.17
CA GLY A 81 -4.41 3.28 -3.45
C GLY A 81 -3.52 2.88 -2.27
N GLY A 82 -2.55 3.72 -1.94
CA GLY A 82 -1.67 3.56 -0.78
C GLY A 82 -2.32 3.85 0.58
N TRP A 83 -3.56 4.34 0.60
CA TRP A 83 -4.25 4.86 1.77
C TRP A 83 -5.34 3.94 2.32
N GLY A 84 -5.61 2.81 1.67
CA GLY A 84 -6.72 1.90 2.04
C GLY A 84 -6.72 1.46 3.51
N ILE A 85 -5.55 1.21 4.11
CA ILE A 85 -5.47 0.88 5.55
C ILE A 85 -5.94 2.05 6.42
N MET A 86 -5.48 3.27 6.11
CA MET A 86 -5.84 4.48 6.86
C MET A 86 -7.33 4.78 6.76
N MET A 87 -7.91 4.62 5.56
CA MET A 87 -9.32 4.94 5.28
C MET A 87 -10.28 3.81 5.68
N SER A 88 -9.78 2.62 6.04
CA SER A 88 -10.58 1.41 6.23
C SER A 88 -11.78 1.56 7.18
N ILE A 89 -11.62 2.29 8.28
CA ILE A 89 -12.69 2.52 9.26
C ILE A 89 -13.81 3.38 8.65
N MET A 90 -13.46 4.52 8.04
CA MET A 90 -14.42 5.41 7.40
C MET A 90 -15.14 4.72 6.23
N VAL A 91 -14.42 3.93 5.43
CA VAL A 91 -15.04 3.11 4.37
C VAL A 91 -16.10 2.17 4.96
N GLY A 92 -15.81 1.51 6.08
CA GLY A 92 -16.75 0.60 6.74
C GLY A 92 -18.02 1.31 7.27
N GLU A 93 -17.86 2.51 7.84
CA GLU A 93 -18.99 3.33 8.30
C GLU A 93 -19.89 3.75 7.13
N LEU A 94 -19.31 4.28 6.04
CA LEU A 94 -20.05 4.70 4.87
C LEU A 94 -20.77 3.55 4.16
N MET A 95 -20.13 2.38 4.08
CA MET A 95 -20.78 1.18 3.53
C MET A 95 -22.00 0.76 4.37
N THR A 96 -21.92 0.88 5.69
CA THR A 96 -23.04 0.55 6.58
C THR A 96 -24.21 1.51 6.40
N GLU A 97 -23.95 2.78 6.10
CA GLU A 97 -24.99 3.75 5.74
C GLU A 97 -25.62 3.40 4.39
N LEU A 98 -24.81 2.98 3.42
CA LEU A 98 -25.24 2.66 2.06
C LEU A 98 -26.08 1.37 1.97
N PHE A 99 -25.91 0.43 2.91
CA PHE A 99 -26.71 -0.80 2.96
C PHE A 99 -28.16 -0.61 3.42
N LYS A 100 -28.49 0.55 3.98
CA LYS A 100 -29.84 0.87 4.48
C LYS A 100 -30.76 1.32 3.35
#